data_AF-A0A1F2QFF9-F1
#
_entry.id   AF-A0A1F2QFF9-F1
#
_cell.length_a   1.000
_cell.length_b   1.000
_cell.length_c   1.000
_cell.angle_alpha   90.00
_cell.angle_beta   90.00
_cell.angle_gamma   90.00
#
_symmetry.space_group_name_H-M   'P 1'
#
loop_
_entity.id
_entity.type
_entity.pdbx_description
1 polymer ?
#
loop_
_entity_poly.entity_id
_entity_poly.type
_entity_poly.pdbx_seq_one_letter_code
_entity_poly.pdbx_strand_id
1 'polypeptide(L)' 'MGEDFAFYGLVEPRIPICMFRLGTSDAEALRQSERSGTPLPALHSSRYAPVPGPTIRTRVTAMTAAVVDVLGHGQGR' A
#
# COMPACT_ATOMS: atom_id res chain seq x y z
N MET A 1 13.71 -8.17 2.75
CA MET A 1 13.02 -7.78 1.51
C MET A 1 13.60 -6.46 1.06
N GLY A 2 14.29 -6.45 -0.06
CA GLY A 2 14.68 -5.22 -0.76
C GLY A 2 13.56 -4.85 -1.72
N GLU A 3 13.31 -3.57 -1.89
CA GLU A 3 12.30 -3.05 -2.79
C GLU A 3 13.03 -2.07 -3.72
N ASP A 4 12.77 -2.15 -5.02
CA ASP A 4 13.53 -1.42 -6.05
C ASP A 4 13.17 0.06 -6.14
N PHE A 5 11.96 0.47 -5.76
CA PHE A 5 11.60 1.88 -5.57
C PHE A 5 12.52 2.61 -4.59
N ALA A 6 13.13 1.93 -3.63
CA ALA A 6 14.15 2.53 -2.75
C ALA A 6 15.33 3.14 -3.53
N PHE A 7 15.66 2.63 -4.72
CA PHE A 7 16.74 3.17 -5.56
C PHE A 7 16.43 4.59 -6.05
N TYR A 8 15.16 4.98 -6.20
CA TYR A 8 14.81 6.35 -6.59
C TYR A 8 15.20 7.40 -5.54
N GLY A 9 15.34 7.02 -4.27
CA GLY A 9 15.81 7.93 -3.21
C GLY A 9 17.34 8.06 -3.13
N LEU A 10 18.08 7.29 -3.94
CA LEU A 10 19.54 7.22 -3.94
C LEU A 10 20.17 7.98 -5.13
N VAL A 11 19.37 8.51 -6.06
CA VAL A 11 19.87 9.32 -7.18
C VAL A 11 20.24 10.73 -6.73
N GLU A 12 21.20 11.36 -7.41
CA GLU A 12 21.52 12.78 -7.22
C GLU A 12 20.85 13.65 -8.30
N PRO A 13 20.17 14.76 -7.94
CA PRO A 13 19.91 15.22 -6.57
C PRO A 13 18.92 14.30 -5.84
N ARG A 14 19.10 14.14 -4.51
CA ARG A 14 18.21 13.30 -3.69
C ARG A 14 16.75 13.73 -3.80
N ILE A 15 15.90 12.82 -4.27
CA ILE A 15 14.45 13.02 -4.39
C ILE A 15 13.76 12.41 -3.15
N PRO A 16 12.92 13.16 -2.43
CA PRO A 16 12.10 12.59 -1.36
C PRO A 16 11.16 11.50 -1.92
N ILE A 17 11.22 10.30 -1.34
CA ILE A 17 10.38 9.18 -1.74
C ILE A 17 9.42 8.81 -0.60
N CYS A 18 8.23 8.33 -0.96
CA CYS A 18 7.22 7.84 -0.03
C CYS A 18 6.67 6.50 -0.53
N MET A 19 6.65 5.51 0.35
CA MET A 19 6.03 4.20 0.10
C MET A 19 5.08 3.86 1.23
N PHE A 20 3.89 3.40 0.88
CA PHE A 20 2.89 2.94 1.84
C PHE A 20 2.28 1.62 1.37
N ARG A 21 1.75 0.84 2.32
CA ARG A 21 1.07 -0.42 2.05
C ARG A 21 -0.39 -0.31 2.44
N LEU A 22 -1.25 -0.94 1.64
CA LEU A 22 -2.68 -1.04 1.89
C LEU A 22 -3.07 -2.50 2.09
N GLY A 23 -3.93 -2.72 3.08
CA GLY A 23 -4.50 -4.03 3.39
C GLY A 23 -5.36 -4.56 2.25
N THR A 24 -5.41 -5.89 2.13
CA THR A 24 -6.14 -6.59 1.06
C THR A 24 -7.07 -7.68 1.57
N SER A 25 -7.01 -7.95 2.87
CA SER A 25 -7.76 -9.03 3.52
C SER A 25 -9.23 -8.67 3.67
N ASP A 26 -10.07 -9.69 3.75
CA ASP A 26 -11.45 -9.52 4.15
C ASP A 26 -11.53 -8.96 5.59
N ALA A 27 -12.44 -8.02 5.80
CA ALA A 27 -12.54 -7.30 7.08
C ALA A 27 -13.03 -8.19 8.22
N GLU A 28 -13.92 -9.15 7.94
CA GLU A 28 -14.37 -10.10 8.97
C GLU A 28 -13.27 -11.11 9.27
N ALA A 29 -12.58 -11.63 8.25
CA ALA A 29 -11.44 -12.51 8.45
C ALA A 29 -10.33 -11.85 9.29
N LEU A 30 -10.07 -10.56 9.07
CA LEU A 30 -9.13 -9.78 9.90
C LEU A 30 -9.60 -9.69 11.35
N ARG A 31 -10.87 -9.32 11.61
CA ARG A 31 -11.43 -9.27 12.96
C ARG A 31 -11.37 -10.62 13.67
N GLN A 32 -11.63 -11.72 12.95
CA GLN A 32 -11.53 -13.07 13.51
C GLN A 32 -10.08 -13.44 13.83
N SER A 33 -9.13 -13.05 12.99
CA SER A 33 -7.70 -13.22 13.24
C SER A 33 -7.29 -12.48 14.52
N GLU A 34 -7.74 -11.23 14.70
CA GLU A 34 -7.46 -10.43 15.91
C GLU A 34 -8.05 -11.05 17.18
N ARG A 35 -9.29 -11.57 17.12
CA ARG A 35 -9.96 -12.21 18.27
C ARG A 35 -9.35 -13.56 18.64
N SER A 36 -8.97 -14.36 17.64
CA SER A 36 -8.48 -15.73 17.84
C SER A 36 -6.96 -15.81 18.03
N GLY A 37 -6.23 -14.75 17.68
CA GLY A 37 -4.75 -14.76 17.61
C GLY A 37 -4.19 -15.59 16.45
N THR A 38 -5.04 -16.18 15.60
CA THR A 38 -4.60 -16.95 14.43
C THR A 38 -4.32 -16.00 13.27
N PRO A 39 -3.08 -15.88 12.74
CA PRO A 39 -2.76 -14.92 11.70
C PRO A 39 -3.33 -15.33 10.34
N LEU A 40 -3.71 -14.33 9.53
CA LEU A 40 -4.04 -14.54 8.12
C LEU A 40 -2.82 -14.95 7.29
N PRO A 41 -2.98 -15.69 6.17
CA PRO A 41 -1.90 -15.96 5.24
C PRO A 41 -1.24 -14.66 4.74
N ALA A 42 0.08 -14.58 4.86
CA ALA A 42 0.85 -13.40 4.44
C ALA A 42 1.32 -13.51 2.98
N LEU A 43 1.84 -12.40 2.44
CA LEU A 43 2.57 -12.37 1.17
C LEU A 43 3.64 -13.48 1.14
N HIS A 44 3.80 -14.15 0.00
CA HIS A 44 4.61 -15.37 -0.20
C HIS A 44 4.01 -16.70 0.28
N SER A 45 2.79 -16.69 0.83
CA SER A 45 2.01 -17.91 1.03
C SER A 45 1.21 -18.27 -0.22
N SER A 46 1.13 -19.56 -0.57
CA SER A 46 0.18 -20.06 -1.58
C SER A 46 -1.30 -19.88 -1.18
N ARG A 47 -1.56 -19.55 0.08
CA ARG A 47 -2.90 -19.30 0.62
C ARG A 47 -3.25 -17.80 0.70
N TYR A 48 -2.35 -16.91 0.27
CA TYR A 48 -2.64 -15.48 0.24
C TYR A 48 -3.73 -15.18 -0.79
N ALA A 49 -4.88 -14.70 -0.31
CA ALA A 49 -6.08 -14.48 -1.11
C ALA A 49 -6.63 -13.06 -0.87
N PRO A 50 -6.16 -12.04 -1.63
CA PRO A 50 -6.67 -10.68 -1.51
C PRO A 50 -8.12 -10.58 -2.02
N VAL A 51 -8.94 -9.72 -1.41
CA VAL A 51 -10.31 -9.43 -1.87
C VAL A 51 -10.24 -8.43 -3.04
N PRO A 52 -10.48 -8.84 -4.31
CA PRO A 52 -10.02 -8.05 -5.46
C PRO A 52 -10.69 -6.68 -5.58
N GLY A 53 -12.03 -6.63 -5.51
CA GLY A 53 -12.82 -5.41 -5.67
C GLY A 53 -12.40 -4.26 -4.75
N PRO A 54 -12.48 -4.41 -3.41
CA PRO A 54 -12.06 -3.36 -2.48
C PRO A 54 -10.55 -3.10 -2.54
N THR A 55 -9.72 -4.12 -2.75
CA THR A 55 -8.26 -3.93 -2.85
C THR A 55 -7.90 -2.98 -4.00
N ILE A 56 -8.43 -3.22 -5.20
CA ILE A 56 -8.12 -2.42 -6.38
C ILE A 56 -8.65 -1.00 -6.20
N ARG A 57 -9.92 -0.84 -5.80
CA ARG A 57 -10.53 0.49 -5.62
C ARG A 57 -9.75 1.31 -4.60
N THR A 58 -9.46 0.77 -3.42
CA THR A 58 -8.76 1.51 -2.37
C THR A 58 -7.35 1.90 -2.81
N ARG A 59 -6.62 1.01 -3.49
CA ARG A 59 -5.26 1.31 -3.98
C ARG A 59 -5.25 2.39 -5.05
N VAL A 60 -6.16 2.31 -6.03
CA VAL A 60 -6.27 3.33 -7.08
C VAL A 60 -6.63 4.67 -6.44
N THR A 61 -7.65 4.73 -5.59
CA THR A 61 -8.06 5.96 -4.91
C THR A 61 -6.92 6.56 -4.08
N ALA A 62 -6.22 5.75 -3.28
CA ALA A 62 -5.13 6.25 -2.43
C ALA A 62 -3.95 6.77 -3.25
N MET A 63 -3.55 6.07 -4.32
CA MET A 63 -2.47 6.52 -5.20
C MET A 63 -2.86 7.79 -5.94
N THR A 64 -4.08 7.86 -6.48
CA THR A 64 -4.58 9.07 -7.14
C THR A 64 -4.62 10.25 -6.19
N ALA A 65 -5.12 10.07 -4.96
CA ALA A 65 -5.13 11.12 -3.95
C ALA A 65 -3.71 11.61 -3.62
N ALA A 66 -2.75 10.70 -3.43
CA ALA A 66 -1.36 11.06 -3.16
C ALA A 66 -0.73 11.86 -4.31
N VAL A 67 -0.96 11.45 -5.57
CA VAL A 67 -0.44 12.15 -6.75
C VAL A 67 -1.11 13.52 -6.93
N VAL A 68 -2.43 13.60 -6.77
CA VAL A 68 -3.17 14.86 -6.86
C VAL A 68 -2.72 15.84 -5.80
N ASP A 69 -2.49 15.40 -4.56
CA ASP A 69 -1.95 16.24 -3.50
C ASP A 69 -0.57 16.79 -3.90
N VAL A 70 0.38 15.93 -4.27
CA VAL A 70 1.74 16.32 -4.68
C VAL A 70 1.74 17.28 -5.87
N LEU A 71 0.92 17.03 -6.90
CA LEU A 71 0.85 17.88 -8.10
C LEU A 71 0.05 19.17 -7.86
N GLY A 72 -0.97 19.12 -6.99
CA GLY A 72 -1.78 20.27 -6.61
C GLY A 72 -1.00 21.33 -5.83
N HIS A 73 0.02 20.92 -5.05
CA HIS A 73 0.94 21.84 -4.39
C HIS A 73 1.84 22.62 -5.37
N GLY A 74 1.90 22.24 -6.66
CA GLY A 74 2.68 22.94 -7.70
C GLY A 74 1.98 24.15 -8.34
N GLN A 75 0.74 24.49 -7.94
CA GLN A 75 -0.06 25.57 -8.53
C GLN A 75 -0.31 26.78 -7.60
N GLY A 76 0.59 27.08 -6.66
CA GLY A 76 0.55 28.38 -5.96
C GLY A 76 0.88 28.35 -4.46
N ARG A 77 2.00 27.76 -4.08
CA ARG A 77 2.64 27.99 -2.77
C ARG A 77 4.11 28.29 -2.94
#